data_AF-A0A2M8IWB2-F1
#
_entry.id   AF-A0A2M8IWB2-F1
#
_cell.length_a   1.000
_cell.length_b   1.000
_cell.length_c   1.000
_cell.angle_alpha   90.00
_cell.angle_beta   90.00
_cell.angle_gamma   90.00
#
_symmetry.space_group_name_H-M   'P 1'
#
loop_
_entity.id
_entity.type
_entity.pdbx_description
1 polymer ?
#
loop_
_entity_poly.entity_id
_entity_poly.type
_entity_poly.pdbx_seq_one_letter_code
_entity_poly.pdbx_strand_id
1 'polypeptide(L)' 'MGFDRDALAAAVARHGRVTRVVIAAIQGSSPREVGAAMLVWEGGQSGTIGGGALE' A
#
# COMPACT_ATOMS: atom_id res chain seq x y z
N MET A 1 -12.06 -2.27 -6.27
CA MET A 1 -11.48 -2.16 -4.91
C MET A 1 -11.18 -0.68 -4.67
N GLY A 2 -11.92 -0.04 -3.77
CA GLY A 2 -11.83 1.40 -3.52
C GLY A 2 -10.82 1.75 -2.43
N PHE A 3 -10.69 3.03 -2.14
CA PHE A 3 -9.95 3.51 -0.97
C PHE A 3 -10.70 3.13 0.32
N ASP A 4 -10.18 2.15 1.05
CA ASP A 4 -10.70 1.74 2.35
C ASP A 4 -10.23 2.73 3.44
N ARG A 5 -11.11 3.68 3.74
CA ARG A 5 -10.86 4.74 4.72
C ARG A 5 -10.78 4.18 6.14
N ASP A 6 -11.57 3.18 6.48
CA ASP A 6 -11.66 2.65 7.84
C ASP A 6 -10.40 1.85 8.17
N ALA A 7 -9.91 1.05 7.22
CA ALA A 7 -8.62 0.38 7.35
C ALA A 7 -7.45 1.36 7.50
N LEU A 8 -7.44 2.47 6.74
CA LEU A 8 -6.41 3.50 6.89
C LEU A 8 -6.50 4.19 8.26
N ALA A 9 -7.71 4.54 8.70
CA ALA A 9 -7.91 5.17 10.01
C ALA A 9 -7.42 4.25 11.14
N ALA A 10 -7.71 2.95 11.06
CA ALA A 10 -7.21 1.97 12.02
C ALA A 10 -5.68 1.86 12.00
N ALA A 11 -5.06 1.87 10.82
CA ALA A 11 -3.60 1.86 10.70
C ALA A 11 -2.96 3.13 11.30
N VAL A 12 -3.54 4.30 11.05
CA VAL A 12 -3.08 5.58 11.62
C VAL A 12 -3.23 5.59 13.14
N ALA A 13 -4.38 5.12 13.66
CA ALA A 13 -4.60 5.05 15.11
C ALA A 13 -3.60 4.09 15.80
N ARG A 14 -3.24 2.99 15.14
CA ARG A 14 -2.33 1.98 15.70
C ARG A 14 -0.85 2.35 15.59
N HIS A 15 -0.44 2.91 14.45
CA HIS A 15 0.97 3.08 14.09
C HIS A 15 1.41 4.54 13.99
N GLY A 16 0.49 5.49 14.19
CA GLY A 16 0.74 6.91 14.02
C GLY A 16 0.82 7.29 12.54
N ARG A 17 2.00 7.73 12.09
CA ARG A 17 2.17 8.21 10.72
C ARG A 17 2.23 7.03 9.74
N VAL A 18 1.32 7.03 8.76
CA VAL A 18 1.21 6.00 7.73
C VAL A 18 1.29 6.62 6.34
N THR A 19 2.11 6.04 5.46
CA THR A 19 2.16 6.34 4.03
C THR A 19 1.38 5.26 3.28
N ARG A 20 0.52 5.67 2.34
CA ARG A 20 -0.17 4.76 1.43
C ARG A 20 0.42 4.85 0.03
N VAL A 21 0.93 3.73 -0.48
CA VAL A 21 1.47 3.61 -1.83
C VAL A 21 0.47 2.86 -2.70
N VAL A 22 0.24 3.33 -3.92
CA VAL A 22 -0.71 2.72 -4.86
C VAL A 22 -0.12 2.70 -6.26
N ILE A 23 -0.33 1.60 -6.97
CA ILE A 23 -0.05 1.55 -8.40
C ILE A 23 -1.14 2.33 -9.13
N ALA A 24 -0.81 3.56 -9.54
CA ALA A 24 -1.71 4.44 -10.27
C ALA A 24 -1.84 4.07 -11.76
N ALA A 25 -0.78 3.54 -12.36
CA ALA A 25 -0.72 3.09 -13.74
C ALA A 25 0.41 2.07 -13.92
N ILE A 26 0.32 1.25 -14.97
CA ILE A 26 1.35 0.28 -15.37
C ILE A 26 1.66 0.50 -16.84
N GLN A 27 2.94 0.43 -17.19
CA GLN A 27 3.41 0.36 -18.56
C GLN A 27 4.21 -0.93 -18.74
N GLY A 28 3.74 -1.83 -19.60
CA GLY A 28 4.31 -3.18 -19.76
C GLY A 28 3.74 -4.20 -18.77
N SER A 29 4.51 -5.25 -18.45
CA SER A 29 4.09 -6.29 -17.50
C SER A 29 4.51 -5.94 -16.07
N SER A 30 3.57 -5.99 -15.13
CA SER A 30 3.80 -5.79 -13.70
C SER A 30 3.27 -6.99 -12.90
N PRO A 31 3.92 -7.39 -11.79
CA PRO A 31 3.44 -8.48 -10.93
C PRO A 31 2.13 -8.14 -10.19
N ARG A 32 1.72 -6.86 -10.17
CA ARG A 32 0.48 -6.37 -9.57
C ARG A 32 -0.26 -5.45 -10.54
N GLU A 33 -1.57 -5.37 -10.37
CA GLU A 33 -2.48 -4.56 -11.18
C GLU A 33 -2.64 -3.13 -10.65
N VAL A 34 -3.18 -2.24 -11.49
CA VAL A 34 -3.58 -0.89 -11.08
C VAL A 34 -4.56 -0.97 -9.91
N GLY A 35 -4.32 -0.15 -8.88
CA GLY A 35 -5.11 -0.14 -7.66
C GLY A 35 -4.58 -1.04 -6.54
N ALA A 36 -3.58 -1.90 -6.80
CA ALA A 36 -2.83 -2.55 -5.74
C ALA A 36 -2.22 -1.49 -4.80
N ALA A 37 -2.28 -1.74 -3.49
CA ALA A 37 -1.90 -0.77 -2.48
C ALA A 37 -1.15 -1.41 -1.31
N MET A 38 -0.26 -0.63 -0.70
CA MET A 38 0.49 -0.98 0.49
C MET A 38 0.50 0.20 1.46
N LEU A 39 0.41 -0.10 2.75
CA LEU A 39 0.59 0.85 3.84
C LEU A 39 1.98 0.65 4.46
N VAL A 40 2.70 1.73 4.70
CA VAL A 40 4.03 1.74 5.31
C VAL A 40 4.03 2.69 6.49
N TRP A 41 4.65 2.29 7.59
CA TRP A 41 4.81 3.12 8.79
C TRP A 41 6.19 2.85 9.41
N GLU A 42 6.50 3.53 10.50
CA GLU A 42 7.74 3.30 11.21
C GLU A 42 7.81 1.87 11.76
N GLY A 43 8.76 1.08 11.25
CA GLY A 43 8.97 -0.29 11.71
C GLY A 43 8.06 -1.35 11.07
N GLY A 44 7.30 -1.04 10.02
CA GLY A 44 6.53 -2.08 9.32
C GLY A 44 5.69 -1.63 8.12
N GLN A 45 5.01 -2.62 7.53
CA GLN A 45 4.11 -2.43 6.39
C GLN A 45 2.96 -3.45 6.38
N SER A 46 1.94 -3.19 5.56
CA SER A 46 0.83 -4.11 5.28
C SER A 46 0.38 -3.98 3.83
N GLY A 47 0.17 -5.12 3.17
CA GLY A 47 -0.07 -5.19 1.72
C GLY A 47 1.22 -5.36 0.93
N THR A 48 1.07 -5.45 -0.40
CA THR A 48 2.16 -5.64 -1.34
C THR A 48 1.77 -4.98 -2.66
N ILE A 49 2.68 -4.20 -3.24
CA ILE A 49 2.53 -3.55 -4.55
C ILE A 49 3.53 -4.10 -5.57
N GLY A 50 4.42 -5.00 -5.16
CA GLY A 50 5.39 -5.66 -6.02
C GLY A 50 5.57 -7.13 -5.63
N GLY A 51 6.82 -7.59 -5.75
CA GLY A 51 7.24 -8.95 -5.41
C GLY A 51 8.76 -9.07 -5.25
N GLY A 52 9.44 -8.03 -4.77
CA GLY A 52 10.90 -7.93 -4.69
C GLY A 52 11.36 -6.72 -3.88
N ALA A 53 12.64 -6.34 -4.03
CA ALA A 53 13.43 -5.42 -3.17
C ALA A 53 12.91 -3.99 -2.92
N LEU A 54 11.70 -3.65 -3.38
CA LEU A 54 11.00 -2.40 -3.08
C LEU A 54 10.09 -2.50 -1.85
N GLU A 55 9.97 -3.70 -1.27
CA GLU A 55 9.23 -4.07 -0.05
C GLU A 55 10.20 -4.55 1.03
#